data_AF-A0A6J8F414-F1
#
_entry.id   AF-A0A6J8F414-F1
#
_cell.length_a   1.000
_cell.length_b   1.000
_cell.length_c   1.000
_cell.angle_alpha   90.00
_cell.angle_beta   90.00
_cell.angle_gamma   90.00
#
_symmetry.space_group_name_H-M   'P 1'
#
loop_
_entity.id
_entity.type
_entity.pdbx_description
1 polymer ?
#
loop_
_entity_poly.entity_id
_entity_poly.type
_entity_poly.pdbx_seq_one_letter_code
_entity_poly.pdbx_strand_id
1 'polypeptide(L)'
;MTELYRNDRENALKTLVTKVGRYNSTPLEIGVSQKLEKFIAHTACQAQLNSIWNGDIVEYTPFWRVIMVTFLPVLLIQRIGFITFKTEETTSQQISPENPPSILEYLTCLWTLSLAIEEIRQLEDLGFFIALYALFLLSFGIMYQAILFPNSESSPLELLRDLVYLPYWQLYGELNLGQIEGEEPSKCTNDPQLYTNGTMQRCPIKNHFNVLMPAVYLILTNILLVNIIIAMFSQTFQTVQDNSEIIWKFHMYALVYEYYDRPMFQIPIVIHLWRIIKLSYYRIRPLKKDGGAFVYDATTEEIDRLHVIEKNAYESFQNGPDYARSRYDAMNMMTDERDINKEIDSTPTQHDIKELREEMHRMRESLIQEIRNLDSRQPVLVSDYPRR
;
A
#
# COMPACT_ATOMS: atom_id res chain seq x y z
N MET A 1 20.06 -0.46 -17.35
CA MET A 1 18.71 -0.68 -17.97
C MET A 1 18.18 0.57 -18.66
N THR A 2 18.13 1.72 -17.99
CA THR A 2 17.64 2.99 -18.60
C THR A 2 18.37 3.35 -19.89
N GLU A 3 19.71 3.28 -19.88
CA GLU A 3 20.54 3.56 -21.06
C GLU A 3 20.29 2.55 -22.20
N LEU A 4 20.21 1.26 -21.86
CA LEU A 4 19.90 0.20 -22.82
C LEU A 4 18.53 0.40 -23.46
N TYR A 5 17.50 0.71 -22.67
CA TYR A 5 16.13 0.95 -23.15
C TYR A 5 16.02 2.21 -24.01
N ARG A 6 16.84 3.24 -23.73
CA ARG A 6 16.89 4.48 -24.50
C ARG A 6 17.52 4.26 -25.88
N ASN A 7 18.59 3.46 -25.94
CA ASN A 7 19.34 3.21 -27.17
C ASN A 7 18.68 2.14 -28.05
N ASP A 8 18.15 1.08 -27.44
CA ASP A 8 17.53 -0.02 -28.15
C ASP A 8 16.40 -0.66 -27.33
N ARG A 9 15.18 -0.16 -27.54
CA ARG A 9 13.98 -0.64 -26.82
C ARG A 9 13.75 -2.13 -27.02
N GLU A 10 13.90 -2.65 -28.23
CA GLU A 10 13.55 -4.04 -28.53
C GLU A 10 14.51 -5.02 -27.86
N ASN A 11 15.81 -4.78 -28.00
CA ASN A 11 16.81 -5.63 -27.39
C ASN A 11 16.80 -5.49 -25.86
N ALA A 12 16.54 -4.29 -25.32
CA ALA A 12 16.34 -4.09 -23.88
C ALA A 12 15.19 -4.96 -23.33
N LEU A 13 14.07 -4.99 -24.03
CA LEU A 13 12.90 -5.79 -23.67
C LEU A 13 13.19 -7.29 -23.76
N LYS A 14 13.89 -7.75 -24.81
CA LYS A 14 14.35 -9.14 -24.95
C LYS A 14 15.28 -9.54 -23.80
N THR A 15 16.26 -8.72 -23.45
CA THR A 15 17.19 -8.97 -22.34
C THR A 15 16.45 -9.23 -21.01
N LEU A 16 15.33 -8.55 -20.75
CA LEU A 16 14.55 -8.75 -19.51
C LEU A 16 13.89 -10.12 -19.38
N VAL A 17 13.63 -10.81 -20.50
CA VAL A 17 12.94 -12.12 -20.56
C VAL A 17 13.83 -13.25 -21.06
N THR A 18 15.08 -12.96 -21.43
CA THR A 18 16.09 -13.97 -21.73
C THR A 18 16.67 -14.50 -20.42
N LYS A 19 16.83 -15.83 -20.34
CA LYS A 19 17.42 -16.47 -19.17
C LYS A 19 18.89 -16.14 -19.01
N VAL A 20 19.27 -15.78 -17.79
CA VAL A 20 20.68 -15.61 -17.43
C VAL A 20 21.27 -16.99 -17.14
N GLY A 21 22.31 -17.38 -17.89
CA GLY A 21 22.89 -18.73 -17.83
C GLY A 21 23.36 -19.19 -16.44
N ARG A 22 23.66 -18.26 -15.52
CA ARG A 22 24.06 -18.57 -14.14
C ARG A 22 22.89 -18.97 -13.23
N TYR A 23 21.70 -18.44 -13.46
CA TYR A 23 20.55 -18.59 -12.55
C TYR A 23 19.36 -19.31 -13.19
N ASN A 24 19.38 -19.54 -14.51
CA ASN A 24 18.28 -20.14 -15.28
C ASN A 24 16.92 -19.42 -15.09
N SER A 25 16.99 -18.15 -14.68
CA SER A 25 15.86 -17.25 -14.44
C SER A 25 16.04 -15.98 -15.26
N THR A 26 14.94 -15.29 -15.52
CA THR A 26 14.95 -14.01 -16.23
C THR A 26 15.30 -12.86 -15.27
N PRO A 27 15.92 -11.77 -15.74
CA PRO A 27 16.15 -10.58 -14.91
C PRO A 27 14.88 -10.05 -14.24
N LEU A 28 13.73 -10.17 -14.91
CA LEU A 28 12.44 -9.77 -14.39
C LEU A 28 12.02 -10.63 -13.18
N GLU A 29 12.14 -11.96 -13.27
CA GLU A 29 11.90 -12.89 -12.15
C GLU A 29 12.85 -12.62 -10.98
N ILE A 30 14.12 -12.39 -11.26
CA ILE A 30 15.14 -12.11 -10.24
C ILE A 30 14.77 -10.82 -9.49
N GLY A 31 14.40 -9.76 -10.20
CA GLY A 31 14.01 -8.48 -9.60
C GLY A 31 12.82 -8.61 -8.64
N VAL A 32 11.83 -9.43 -8.99
CA VAL A 32 10.67 -9.69 -8.12
C VAL A 32 11.06 -10.57 -6.94
N SER A 33 11.86 -11.62 -7.16
CA SER A 33 12.32 -12.53 -6.09
C SER A 33 13.11 -11.81 -5.00
N GLN A 34 13.81 -10.74 -5.35
CA GLN A 34 14.61 -9.91 -4.45
C GLN A 34 13.85 -8.66 -3.97
N LYS A 35 12.55 -8.52 -4.27
CA LYS A 35 11.72 -7.36 -3.91
C LYS A 35 12.31 -6.00 -4.35
N LEU A 36 12.90 -5.95 -5.55
CA LEU A 36 13.46 -4.72 -6.11
C LEU A 36 12.36 -3.84 -6.72
N GLU A 37 11.57 -3.19 -5.86
CA GLU A 37 10.41 -2.38 -6.25
C GLU A 37 10.74 -1.31 -7.28
N LYS A 38 11.81 -0.53 -7.05
CA LYS A 38 12.28 0.52 -7.97
C LYS A 38 12.70 -0.02 -9.34
N PHE A 39 13.24 -1.24 -9.39
CA PHE A 39 13.64 -1.88 -10.65
C PHE A 39 12.41 -2.34 -11.44
N ILE A 40 11.43 -2.97 -10.79
CA ILE A 40 10.21 -3.41 -11.47
C ILE A 40 9.33 -2.22 -11.87
N ALA A 41 9.34 -1.14 -11.10
CA ALA A 41 8.66 0.11 -11.44
C ALA A 41 9.30 0.88 -12.60
N HIS A 42 10.50 0.48 -13.04
CA HIS A 42 11.17 1.09 -14.19
C HIS A 42 10.34 0.93 -15.47
N THR A 43 10.30 1.98 -16.30
CA THR A 43 9.49 2.03 -17.53
C THR A 43 9.72 0.85 -18.47
N ALA A 44 10.96 0.35 -18.57
CA ALA A 44 11.27 -0.82 -19.41
C ALA A 44 10.59 -2.11 -18.91
N CYS A 45 10.58 -2.35 -17.60
CA CYS A 45 9.93 -3.51 -16.99
C CYS A 45 8.41 -3.43 -17.16
N GLN A 46 7.83 -2.24 -16.97
CA GLN A 46 6.40 -2.00 -17.18
C GLN A 46 5.99 -2.14 -18.66
N ALA A 47 6.82 -1.66 -19.59
CA ALA A 47 6.59 -1.86 -21.02
C ALA A 47 6.66 -3.35 -21.40
N GLN A 48 7.57 -4.12 -20.80
CA GLN A 48 7.64 -5.57 -21.00
C GLN A 48 6.40 -6.27 -20.46
N LEU A 49 5.98 -5.94 -19.23
CA LEU A 49 4.76 -6.46 -18.62
C LEU A 49 3.51 -6.13 -19.42
N ASN A 50 3.42 -4.91 -19.96
CA ASN A 50 2.30 -4.52 -20.83
C ASN A 50 2.32 -5.27 -22.16
N SER A 51 3.50 -5.49 -22.75
CA SER A 51 3.63 -6.30 -23.97
C SER A 51 3.20 -7.75 -23.74
N ILE A 52 3.57 -8.32 -22.59
CA ILE A 52 3.17 -9.66 -22.15
C ILE A 52 1.66 -9.72 -21.92
N TRP A 53 1.09 -8.74 -21.20
CA TRP A 53 -0.34 -8.67 -20.88
C TRP A 53 -1.22 -8.60 -22.15
N ASN A 54 -0.82 -7.82 -23.14
CA ASN A 54 -1.54 -7.71 -24.40
C ASN A 54 -1.37 -8.93 -25.32
N GLY A 55 -0.39 -9.81 -25.06
CA GLY A 55 -0.10 -10.97 -25.89
C GLY A 55 0.14 -10.59 -27.35
N ASP A 56 -0.57 -11.26 -28.26
CA ASP A 56 -0.50 -11.03 -29.71
C ASP A 56 -1.30 -9.81 -30.18
N ILE A 57 -2.06 -9.17 -29.29
CA ILE A 57 -2.85 -7.98 -29.60
C ILE A 57 -1.94 -6.76 -29.58
N VAL A 58 -2.16 -5.84 -30.52
CA VAL A 58 -1.44 -4.56 -30.57
C VAL A 58 -1.76 -3.74 -29.31
N GLU A 59 -0.73 -3.20 -28.65
CA GLU A 59 -0.79 -2.49 -27.36
C GLU A 59 -1.75 -1.29 -27.34
N TYR A 60 -2.07 -0.71 -28.51
CA TYR A 60 -2.91 0.48 -28.67
C TYR A 60 -4.37 0.16 -29.04
N THR A 61 -4.80 -1.11 -28.99
CA THR A 61 -6.21 -1.41 -29.25
C THR A 61 -7.08 -0.80 -28.15
N PRO A 62 -8.04 0.07 -28.49
CA PRO A 62 -8.85 0.72 -27.48
C PRO A 62 -9.75 -0.31 -26.78
N PHE A 63 -9.89 -0.18 -25.45
CA PHE A 63 -10.50 -1.21 -24.60
C PHE A 63 -11.91 -1.62 -25.05
N TRP A 64 -12.72 -0.67 -25.53
CA TRP A 64 -14.10 -0.96 -25.99
C TRP A 64 -14.14 -1.96 -27.16
N ARG A 65 -13.13 -1.98 -28.06
CA ARG A 65 -13.05 -2.98 -29.13
C ARG A 65 -12.79 -4.37 -28.58
N VAL A 66 -11.95 -4.47 -27.54
CA VAL A 66 -11.67 -5.73 -26.84
C VAL A 66 -12.95 -6.26 -26.19
N ILE A 67 -13.73 -5.41 -25.50
CA ILE A 67 -15.02 -5.81 -24.92
C ILE A 67 -15.99 -6.30 -25.99
N MET A 68 -16.15 -5.55 -27.07
CA MET A 68 -17.10 -5.91 -28.12
C MET A 68 -16.78 -7.27 -28.71
N VAL A 69 -15.50 -7.59 -28.84
CA VAL A 69 -15.03 -8.91 -29.25
C VAL A 69 -15.28 -9.99 -28.19
N THR A 70 -15.17 -9.67 -26.90
CA THR A 70 -15.53 -10.59 -25.82
C THR A 70 -17.01 -11.01 -25.90
N PHE A 71 -17.91 -10.08 -26.21
CA PHE A 71 -19.35 -10.36 -26.32
C PHE A 71 -19.78 -10.88 -27.71
N LEU A 72 -19.04 -10.53 -28.76
CA LEU A 72 -19.29 -10.93 -30.14
C LEU A 72 -18.03 -11.56 -30.76
N PRO A 73 -17.77 -12.85 -30.51
CA PRO A 73 -16.56 -13.54 -31.00
C PRO A 73 -16.41 -13.53 -32.53
N VAL A 74 -17.50 -13.30 -33.26
CA VAL A 74 -17.51 -13.18 -34.74
C VAL A 74 -16.63 -12.00 -35.21
N LEU A 75 -16.43 -10.97 -34.38
CA LEU A 75 -15.59 -9.82 -34.70
C LEU A 75 -14.07 -10.13 -34.67
N LEU A 76 -13.66 -11.30 -34.17
CA LEU A 76 -12.25 -11.77 -34.23
C LEU A 76 -11.80 -12.22 -35.61
N ILE A 77 -12.73 -12.45 -36.54
CA ILE A 77 -12.39 -12.94 -37.87
C ILE A 77 -11.51 -11.88 -38.54
N GLN A 78 -10.25 -12.24 -38.83
CA GLN A 78 -9.22 -11.34 -39.42
C GLN A 78 -9.73 -10.58 -40.66
N ARG A 79 -10.70 -11.15 -41.39
CA ARG A 79 -11.33 -10.57 -42.57
C ARG A 79 -12.14 -9.28 -42.30
N ILE A 80 -12.55 -9.03 -41.04
CA ILE A 80 -13.36 -7.88 -40.63
C ILE A 80 -12.47 -6.68 -40.22
N GLY A 81 -11.20 -6.93 -39.89
CA GLY A 81 -10.23 -5.88 -39.56
C GLY A 81 -10.51 -5.10 -38.26
N PHE A 82 -11.33 -5.65 -37.35
CA PHE A 82 -11.76 -4.96 -36.13
C PHE A 82 -10.69 -4.92 -35.02
N ILE A 83 -9.90 -5.99 -34.89
CA ILE A 83 -8.69 -6.09 -34.05
C ILE A 83 -7.49 -6.41 -34.93
N THR A 84 -6.40 -5.67 -34.73
CA THR A 84 -5.12 -5.91 -35.39
C THR A 84 -4.25 -6.76 -34.47
N PHE A 85 -3.70 -7.83 -35.02
CA PHE A 85 -2.73 -8.69 -34.35
C PHE A 85 -1.32 -8.30 -34.76
N LYS A 86 -0.36 -8.45 -33.85
CA LYS A 86 1.06 -8.28 -34.13
C LYS A 86 1.44 -9.28 -35.23
N THR A 87 1.69 -8.78 -36.43
CA THR A 87 2.41 -9.52 -37.49
C THR A 87 3.83 -8.98 -37.43
N GLU A 88 4.85 -9.84 -37.57
CA GLU A 88 6.25 -9.42 -37.47
C GLU A 88 6.52 -8.16 -38.32
N GLU A 89 7.20 -7.19 -37.70
CA GLU A 89 7.71 -5.90 -38.20
C GLU A 89 6.91 -4.61 -37.94
N THR A 90 7.65 -3.69 -37.32
CA THR A 90 7.56 -2.21 -37.24
C THR A 90 6.74 -1.51 -36.13
N THR A 91 7.53 -1.04 -35.15
CA THR A 91 7.33 0.03 -34.17
C THR A 91 7.11 1.41 -34.81
N SER A 92 6.22 2.27 -34.25
CA SER A 92 6.41 3.73 -33.97
C SER A 92 5.11 4.50 -33.58
N GLN A 93 5.14 5.18 -32.39
CA GLN A 93 4.53 6.48 -31.97
C GLN A 93 2.97 6.64 -31.87
N GLN A 94 2.29 7.31 -30.90
CA GLN A 94 2.53 8.08 -29.65
C GLN A 94 1.17 8.36 -28.89
N ILE A 95 1.11 8.06 -27.56
CA ILE A 95 0.54 8.76 -26.34
C ILE A 95 -0.95 9.26 -26.18
N SER A 96 -1.71 8.59 -25.26
CA SER A 96 -2.64 8.98 -24.12
C SER A 96 -3.88 9.95 -24.23
N PRO A 97 -4.88 9.96 -23.28
CA PRO A 97 -5.33 9.02 -22.22
C PRO A 97 -6.87 8.68 -22.15
N GLU A 98 -7.18 7.72 -21.26
CA GLU A 98 -8.40 7.54 -20.41
C GLU A 98 -9.78 7.13 -20.98
N ASN A 99 -10.15 5.84 -20.78
CA ASN A 99 -11.01 5.37 -19.66
C ASN A 99 -11.31 3.85 -19.77
N PRO A 100 -11.23 3.06 -18.67
CA PRO A 100 -11.52 1.63 -18.67
C PRO A 100 -12.99 1.32 -18.32
N PRO A 101 -13.61 0.30 -18.94
CA PRO A 101 -14.88 -0.26 -18.44
C PRO A 101 -14.76 -1.60 -17.67
N SER A 102 -15.45 -1.56 -16.51
CA SER A 102 -16.19 -2.61 -15.81
C SER A 102 -15.51 -3.92 -15.41
N ILE A 103 -14.57 -3.77 -14.48
CA ILE A 103 -14.48 -4.52 -13.21
C ILE A 103 -14.98 -3.56 -12.11
N LEU A 104 -16.18 -2.98 -12.28
CA LEU A 104 -16.57 -1.75 -11.57
C LEU A 104 -17.31 -2.00 -10.24
N GLU A 105 -17.72 -3.21 -9.90
CA GLU A 105 -18.43 -3.46 -8.63
C GLU A 105 -17.58 -4.17 -7.57
N TYR A 106 -16.65 -5.03 -8.00
CA TYR A 106 -15.73 -5.73 -7.09
C TYR A 106 -14.48 -4.91 -6.79
N LEU A 107 -13.93 -4.22 -7.78
CA LEU A 107 -12.89 -3.23 -7.50
C LEU A 107 -13.48 -2.02 -6.79
N THR A 108 -14.74 -1.61 -6.95
CA THR A 108 -15.27 -0.54 -6.08
C THR A 108 -15.32 -0.98 -4.63
N CYS A 109 -15.63 -2.22 -4.29
CA CYS A 109 -15.60 -2.68 -2.90
C CYS A 109 -14.17 -2.82 -2.35
N LEU A 110 -13.21 -3.28 -3.16
CA LEU A 110 -11.78 -3.37 -2.78
C LEU A 110 -11.08 -2.00 -2.80
N TRP A 111 -11.50 -1.11 -3.69
CA TRP A 111 -11.05 0.28 -3.80
C TRP A 111 -11.72 1.13 -2.73
N THR A 112 -12.97 0.89 -2.33
CA THR A 112 -13.59 1.53 -1.15
C THR A 112 -13.02 1.01 0.15
N LEU A 113 -12.63 -0.27 0.24
CA LEU A 113 -11.88 -0.80 1.38
C LEU A 113 -10.44 -0.27 1.41
N SER A 114 -9.76 -0.18 0.26
CA SER A 114 -8.42 0.42 0.16
C SER A 114 -8.46 1.91 0.49
N LEU A 115 -9.41 2.66 -0.09
CA LEU A 115 -9.71 4.05 0.28
C LEU A 115 -10.02 4.15 1.76
N ALA A 116 -10.87 3.29 2.33
CA ALA A 116 -11.17 3.33 3.76
C ALA A 116 -9.94 3.04 4.64
N ILE A 117 -9.04 2.15 4.23
CA ILE A 117 -7.80 1.83 4.95
C ILE A 117 -6.79 2.98 4.82
N GLU A 118 -6.67 3.59 3.64
CA GLU A 118 -5.83 4.77 3.39
C GLU A 118 -6.31 5.98 4.22
N GLU A 119 -7.63 6.22 4.25
CA GLU A 119 -8.28 7.27 5.03
C GLU A 119 -8.10 7.01 6.54
N ILE A 120 -8.21 5.75 7.01
CA ILE A 120 -7.93 5.41 8.41
C ILE A 120 -6.45 5.61 8.77
N ARG A 121 -5.51 5.38 7.84
CA ARG A 121 -4.10 5.70 8.05
C ARG A 121 -3.86 7.21 8.14
N GLN A 122 -4.58 8.00 7.35
CA GLN A 122 -4.55 9.46 7.44
C GLN A 122 -5.20 9.99 8.74
N LEU A 123 -6.10 9.23 9.38
CA LEU A 123 -6.66 9.57 10.70
C LEU A 123 -5.63 9.50 11.84
N GLU A 124 -4.56 8.70 11.71
CA GLU A 124 -3.46 8.67 12.70
C GLU A 124 -2.74 10.03 12.72
N ASP A 125 -2.46 10.56 11.53
CA ASP A 125 -1.85 11.89 11.34
C ASP A 125 -2.83 13.03 11.73
N LEU A 126 -4.15 12.80 11.62
CA LEU A 126 -5.20 13.75 12.03
C LEU A 126 -5.37 13.85 13.56
N GLY A 127 -4.87 12.88 14.33
CA GLY A 127 -5.05 12.83 15.78
C GLY A 127 -4.52 14.07 16.51
N PHE A 128 -3.35 14.58 16.09
CA PHE A 128 -2.79 15.82 16.64
C PHE A 128 -3.68 17.04 16.35
N PHE A 129 -4.35 17.09 15.19
CA PHE A 129 -5.24 18.19 14.81
C PHE A 129 -6.57 18.14 15.54
N ILE A 130 -7.13 16.94 15.74
CA ILE A 130 -8.32 16.77 16.57
C ILE A 130 -8.03 17.21 18.01
N ALA A 131 -6.84 16.91 18.54
CA ALA A 131 -6.42 17.37 19.86
C ALA A 131 -6.23 18.90 19.93
N LEU A 132 -5.59 19.49 18.91
CA LEU A 132 -5.43 20.95 18.79
C LEU A 132 -6.79 21.66 18.68
N TYR A 133 -7.70 21.14 17.86
CA TYR A 133 -9.05 21.67 17.72
C TYR A 133 -9.85 21.54 19.01
N ALA A 134 -9.78 20.38 19.69
CA ALA A 134 -10.44 20.16 20.98
C ALA A 134 -9.99 21.19 22.03
N LEU A 135 -8.72 21.60 22.03
CA LEU A 135 -8.21 22.65 22.90
C LEU A 135 -8.91 24.00 22.66
N PHE A 136 -9.01 24.44 21.39
CA PHE A 136 -9.68 25.68 21.03
C PHE A 136 -11.19 25.62 21.27
N LEU A 137 -11.82 24.49 20.93
CA LEU A 137 -13.25 24.25 21.11
C LEU A 137 -13.63 24.32 22.59
N LEU A 138 -12.89 23.62 23.47
CA LEU A 138 -13.18 23.64 24.91
C LEU A 138 -12.90 25.01 25.53
N SER A 139 -11.83 25.68 25.11
CA SER A 139 -11.52 27.03 25.58
C SER A 139 -12.64 28.02 25.25
N PHE A 140 -13.12 28.01 24.00
CA PHE A 140 -14.22 28.85 23.58
C PHE A 140 -15.55 28.43 24.22
N GLY A 141 -15.82 27.13 24.33
CA GLY A 141 -17.03 26.62 24.99
C GLY A 141 -17.16 27.08 26.43
N ILE A 142 -16.06 27.03 27.20
CA ILE A 142 -16.03 27.50 28.60
C ILE A 142 -16.31 29.00 28.66
N MET A 143 -15.67 29.78 27.79
CA MET A 143 -15.91 31.22 27.71
C MET A 143 -17.36 31.52 27.33
N TYR A 144 -17.93 30.83 26.34
CA TYR A 144 -19.29 31.00 25.88
C TYR A 144 -20.31 30.74 27.00
N GLN A 145 -20.16 29.62 27.71
CA GLN A 145 -21.03 29.28 28.84
C GLN A 145 -20.89 30.30 29.99
N ALA A 146 -19.67 30.73 30.30
CA ALA A 146 -19.40 31.68 31.38
C ALA A 146 -20.02 33.07 31.11
N ILE A 147 -20.00 33.54 29.86
CA ILE A 147 -20.53 34.86 29.50
C ILE A 147 -22.05 34.81 29.32
N LEU A 148 -22.57 33.77 28.64
CA LEU A 148 -23.98 33.73 28.25
C LEU A 148 -24.90 33.18 29.35
N PHE A 149 -24.44 32.19 30.11
CA PHE A 149 -25.19 31.52 31.17
C PHE A 149 -24.44 31.50 32.51
N PRO A 150 -24.08 32.67 33.09
CA PRO A 150 -23.39 32.71 34.37
C PRO A 150 -24.22 32.06 35.49
N ASN A 151 -23.57 31.31 36.38
CA ASN A 151 -24.24 30.63 37.50
C ASN A 151 -25.36 29.66 37.08
N SER A 152 -25.32 29.12 35.87
CA SER A 152 -26.18 27.99 35.49
C SER A 152 -25.74 26.74 36.25
N GLU A 153 -26.62 26.19 37.09
CA GLU A 153 -26.39 24.91 37.74
C GLU A 153 -26.88 23.80 36.79
N SER A 154 -25.97 22.93 36.36
CA SER A 154 -26.26 21.81 35.46
C SER A 154 -25.42 20.62 35.85
N SER A 155 -25.87 19.40 35.53
CA SER A 155 -25.07 18.22 35.79
C SER A 155 -23.75 18.28 35.00
N PRO A 156 -22.64 17.66 35.48
CA PRO A 156 -21.36 17.72 34.79
C PRO A 156 -21.40 17.24 33.33
N LEU A 157 -22.26 16.27 33.03
CA LEU A 157 -22.43 15.73 31.67
C LEU A 157 -23.22 16.68 30.76
N GLU A 158 -24.25 17.34 31.28
CA GLU A 158 -24.99 18.36 30.51
C GLU A 158 -24.12 19.59 30.27
N LEU A 159 -23.33 20.00 31.27
CA LEU A 159 -22.36 21.07 31.11
C LEU A 159 -21.34 20.73 30.01
N LEU A 160 -20.78 19.52 30.02
CA LEU A 160 -19.85 19.08 28.98
C LEU A 160 -20.50 19.07 27.58
N ARG A 161 -21.75 18.60 27.48
CA ARG A 161 -22.51 18.63 26.23
C ARG A 161 -22.67 20.06 25.74
N ASP A 162 -23.06 20.99 26.61
CA ASP A 162 -23.34 22.37 26.24
C ASP A 162 -22.06 23.15 25.88
N LEU A 163 -20.94 22.83 26.55
CA LEU A 163 -19.60 23.33 26.23
C LEU A 163 -19.11 22.90 24.84
N VAL A 164 -19.48 21.71 24.37
CA VAL A 164 -18.94 21.12 23.14
C VAL A 164 -19.89 21.31 21.96
N TYR A 165 -21.18 21.05 22.15
CA TYR A 165 -22.15 20.95 21.08
C TYR A 165 -22.31 22.26 20.31
N LEU A 166 -22.50 23.39 21.00
CA LEU A 166 -22.75 24.66 20.34
C LEU A 166 -21.53 25.19 19.57
N PRO A 167 -20.33 25.28 20.18
CA PRO A 167 -19.11 25.67 19.47
C PRO A 167 -18.74 24.79 18.28
N TYR A 168 -19.06 23.50 18.36
CA TYR A 168 -18.84 22.55 17.28
C TYR A 168 -19.70 22.88 16.06
N TRP A 169 -21.01 23.10 16.25
CA TRP A 169 -21.91 23.43 15.14
C TRP A 169 -21.64 24.82 14.54
N GLN A 170 -21.18 25.77 15.36
CA GLN A 170 -20.77 27.09 14.89
C GLN A 170 -19.64 27.04 13.85
N LEU A 171 -18.72 26.07 13.96
CA LEU A 171 -17.67 25.88 12.94
C LEU A 171 -18.25 25.59 11.55
N TYR A 172 -19.38 24.88 11.50
CA TYR A 172 -20.08 24.52 10.26
C TYR A 172 -21.07 25.60 9.79
N GLY A 173 -21.15 26.74 10.49
CA GLY A 173 -22.00 27.88 10.12
C GLY A 173 -23.36 27.93 10.80
N GLU A 174 -23.67 27.01 11.72
CA GLU A 174 -24.89 27.03 12.53
C GLU A 174 -24.69 27.94 13.75
N LEU A 175 -24.93 29.24 13.56
CA LEU A 175 -24.57 30.26 14.55
C LEU A 175 -25.63 30.55 15.62
N ASN A 176 -26.91 30.25 15.37
CA ASN A 176 -28.02 30.56 16.29
C ASN A 176 -27.95 31.99 16.88
N LEU A 177 -27.88 32.99 16.00
CA LEU A 177 -27.65 34.40 16.37
C LEU A 177 -28.60 34.93 17.45
N GLY A 178 -29.89 34.54 17.43
CA GLY A 178 -30.85 34.96 18.47
C GLY A 178 -30.44 34.55 19.89
N GLN A 179 -29.87 33.34 20.05
CA GLN A 179 -29.37 32.89 21.35
C GLN A 179 -28.12 33.67 21.78
N ILE A 180 -27.23 33.99 20.83
CA ILE A 180 -25.99 34.74 21.07
C ILE A 180 -26.28 36.19 21.44
N GLU A 181 -27.20 36.83 20.72
CA GLU A 181 -27.61 38.22 20.97
C GLU A 181 -28.40 38.39 22.29
N GLY A 182 -28.76 37.27 22.93
CA GLY A 182 -29.51 37.25 24.18
C GLY A 182 -30.99 37.53 23.97
N GLU A 183 -31.56 37.12 22.82
CA GLU A 183 -33.01 37.10 22.64
C GLU A 183 -33.61 36.00 23.53
N GLU A 184 -34.64 36.34 24.30
CA GLU A 184 -35.27 35.40 25.22
C GLU A 184 -36.25 34.49 24.47
N PRO A 185 -35.99 33.16 24.40
CA PRO A 185 -36.98 32.22 23.86
C PRO A 185 -38.17 32.07 24.82
N SER A 186 -39.32 31.63 24.29
CA SER A 186 -40.58 31.50 25.04
C SER A 186 -40.59 30.44 26.16
N LYS A 187 -39.48 29.71 26.40
CA LYS A 187 -39.37 28.59 27.35
C LYS A 187 -38.14 28.67 28.27
N CYS A 188 -37.78 29.87 28.74
CA CYS A 188 -36.69 30.03 29.71
C CYS A 188 -37.11 30.88 30.91
N THR A 189 -36.32 30.84 32.00
CA THR A 189 -36.54 31.63 33.21
C THR A 189 -35.27 32.33 33.67
N ASN A 190 -35.42 33.48 34.32
CA ASN A 190 -34.34 34.21 34.99
C ASN A 190 -34.37 34.03 36.53
N ASP A 191 -35.36 33.31 37.07
CA ASP A 191 -35.53 33.09 38.51
C ASP A 191 -34.62 31.95 39.00
N PRO A 192 -33.72 32.22 39.98
CA PRO A 192 -32.82 31.23 40.59
C PRO A 192 -33.50 29.94 41.06
N GLN A 193 -34.69 30.03 41.64
CA GLN A 193 -35.34 28.84 42.20
C GLN A 193 -35.86 27.90 41.12
N LEU A 194 -36.28 28.44 39.96
CA LEU A 194 -36.84 27.64 38.89
C LEU A 194 -35.77 26.93 38.06
N TYR A 195 -34.60 27.56 37.86
CA TYR A 195 -33.51 26.93 37.11
C TYR A 195 -32.64 26.01 37.98
N THR A 196 -32.43 26.30 39.27
CA THR A 196 -31.71 25.39 40.18
C THR A 196 -32.46 24.08 40.42
N ASN A 197 -33.80 24.12 40.40
CA ASN A 197 -34.64 22.92 40.54
C ASN A 197 -34.82 22.16 39.20
N GLY A 198 -34.17 22.60 38.11
CA GLY A 198 -34.22 21.94 36.80
C GLY A 198 -35.58 21.98 36.10
N THR A 199 -36.55 22.74 36.62
CA THR A 199 -37.91 22.84 36.04
C THR A 199 -37.95 23.63 34.73
N MET A 200 -37.06 24.63 34.57
CA MET A 200 -36.92 25.45 33.37
C MET A 200 -35.46 25.85 33.17
N GLN A 201 -35.03 26.01 31.90
CA GLN A 201 -33.66 26.41 31.58
C GLN A 201 -33.44 27.92 31.78
N ARG A 202 -32.21 28.30 32.13
CA ARG A 202 -31.80 29.69 32.30
C ARG A 202 -31.79 30.45 30.97
N CYS A 203 -32.29 31.69 30.94
CA CYS A 203 -32.24 32.53 29.74
C CYS A 203 -30.82 33.07 29.45
N PRO A 204 -30.47 33.32 28.17
CA PRO A 204 -29.20 33.92 27.79
C PRO A 204 -29.15 35.41 28.21
N ILE A 205 -28.00 35.87 28.70
CA ILE A 205 -27.81 37.29 29.03
C ILE A 205 -27.25 38.04 27.83
N LYS A 206 -27.89 39.17 27.47
CA LYS A 206 -27.39 40.06 26.43
C LYS A 206 -26.08 40.75 26.83
N ASN A 207 -25.01 40.51 26.06
CA ASN A 207 -23.71 41.16 26.24
C ASN A 207 -23.04 41.38 24.87
N HIS A 208 -22.27 42.46 24.72
CA HIS A 208 -21.55 42.77 23.47
C HIS A 208 -20.45 41.74 23.16
N PHE A 209 -19.87 41.12 24.21
CA PHE A 209 -18.90 40.05 24.06
C PHE A 209 -19.49 38.79 23.43
N ASN A 210 -20.80 38.58 23.54
CA ASN A 210 -21.45 37.40 22.99
C ASN A 210 -21.30 37.34 21.47
N VAL A 211 -21.28 38.47 20.77
CA VAL A 211 -21.13 38.51 19.30
C VAL A 211 -19.65 38.56 18.90
N LEU A 212 -18.84 39.30 19.67
CA LEU A 212 -17.41 39.48 19.38
C LEU A 212 -16.62 38.17 19.51
N MET A 213 -16.86 37.39 20.56
CA MET A 213 -16.08 36.20 20.86
C MET A 213 -16.27 35.06 19.84
N PRO A 214 -17.50 34.71 19.41
CA PRO A 214 -17.72 33.76 18.32
C PRO A 214 -17.10 34.25 17.00
N ALA A 215 -17.17 35.55 16.69
CA ALA A 215 -16.54 36.08 15.48
C ALA A 215 -15.02 35.85 15.47
N VAL A 216 -14.34 36.10 16.60
CA VAL A 216 -12.90 35.80 16.76
C VAL A 216 -12.63 34.30 16.68
N TYR A 217 -13.46 33.47 17.31
CA TYR A 217 -13.35 32.01 17.26
C TYR A 217 -13.48 31.46 15.83
N LEU A 218 -14.44 31.95 15.04
CA LEU A 218 -14.63 31.52 13.66
C LEU A 218 -13.45 31.94 12.76
N ILE A 219 -12.91 33.14 12.95
CA ILE A 219 -11.74 33.61 12.20
C ILE A 219 -10.52 32.76 12.55
N LEU A 220 -10.23 32.59 13.85
CA LEU A 220 -9.07 31.82 14.30
C LEU A 220 -9.19 30.35 13.90
N THR A 221 -10.35 29.73 14.10
CA THR A 221 -10.55 28.31 13.76
C THR A 221 -10.56 28.10 12.26
N ASN A 222 -11.22 28.93 11.46
CA ASN A 222 -11.20 28.75 10.00
C ASN A 222 -9.83 29.03 9.38
N ILE A 223 -9.09 30.04 9.85
CA ILE A 223 -7.73 30.33 9.35
C ILE A 223 -6.73 29.27 9.82
N LEU A 224 -6.84 28.78 11.05
CA LEU A 224 -5.88 27.82 11.60
C LEU A 224 -6.18 26.39 11.15
N LEU A 225 -7.44 25.96 11.22
CA LEU A 225 -7.86 24.59 10.95
C LEU A 225 -7.77 24.28 9.46
N VAL A 226 -8.34 25.12 8.58
CA VAL A 226 -8.38 24.83 7.14
C VAL A 226 -7.00 24.93 6.50
N ASN A 227 -6.21 25.96 6.83
CA ASN A 227 -4.91 26.17 6.18
C ASN A 227 -3.87 25.12 6.57
N ILE A 228 -3.88 24.66 7.82
CA ILE A 228 -2.92 23.63 8.28
C ILE A 228 -3.36 22.24 7.79
N ILE A 229 -4.66 21.93 7.83
CA ILE A 229 -5.19 20.65 7.34
C ILE A 229 -4.92 20.47 5.84
N ILE A 230 -5.16 21.50 5.02
CA ILE A 230 -4.87 21.44 3.58
C ILE A 230 -3.38 21.23 3.33
N ALA A 231 -2.50 21.92 4.08
CA ALA A 231 -1.06 21.82 3.88
C ALA A 231 -0.53 20.41 4.13
N MET A 232 -1.00 19.73 5.19
CA MET A 232 -0.55 18.37 5.47
C MET A 232 -1.21 17.33 4.60
N PHE A 233 -2.51 17.45 4.31
CA PHE A 233 -3.11 16.55 3.33
C PHE A 233 -2.37 16.66 2.00
N SER A 234 -1.96 17.85 1.57
CA SER A 234 -1.13 18.01 0.38
C SER A 234 0.21 17.29 0.49
N GLN A 235 0.92 17.40 1.63
CA GLN A 235 2.23 16.77 1.82
C GLN A 235 2.13 15.24 1.95
N THR A 236 1.21 14.75 2.77
CA THR A 236 0.95 13.33 2.96
C THR A 236 0.45 12.73 1.65
N PHE A 237 -0.48 13.39 0.94
CA PHE A 237 -0.96 12.91 -0.37
C PHE A 237 0.18 12.76 -1.37
N GLN A 238 1.07 13.75 -1.50
CA GLN A 238 2.22 13.66 -2.41
C GLN A 238 3.13 12.47 -2.03
N THR A 239 3.45 12.34 -0.74
CA THR A 239 4.32 11.25 -0.26
C THR A 239 3.68 9.87 -0.43
N VAL A 240 2.37 9.75 -0.22
CA VAL A 240 1.63 8.51 -0.38
C VAL A 240 1.48 8.15 -1.85
N GLN A 241 1.14 9.12 -2.71
CA GLN A 241 0.96 8.90 -4.14
C GLN A 241 2.24 8.39 -4.81
N ASP A 242 3.39 9.01 -4.53
CA ASP A 242 4.67 8.65 -5.15
C ASP A 242 5.13 7.23 -4.76
N ASN A 243 4.91 6.84 -3.49
CA ASN A 243 5.23 5.49 -3.01
C ASN A 243 4.24 4.45 -3.53
N SER A 244 2.94 4.78 -3.56
CA SER A 244 1.89 3.88 -4.04
C SER A 244 2.03 3.55 -5.53
N GLU A 245 2.49 4.48 -6.37
CA GLU A 245 2.72 4.20 -7.79
C GLU A 245 3.82 3.14 -8.00
N ILE A 246 4.92 3.22 -7.23
CA ILE A 246 6.01 2.24 -7.28
C ILE A 246 5.51 0.86 -6.84
N ILE A 247 4.76 0.81 -5.74
CA ILE A 247 4.19 -0.42 -5.18
C ILE A 247 3.19 -1.05 -6.17
N TRP A 248 2.30 -0.25 -6.75
CA TRP A 248 1.35 -0.71 -7.76
C TRP A 248 2.06 -1.35 -8.96
N LYS A 249 3.07 -0.66 -9.50
CA LYS A 249 3.89 -1.17 -10.61
C LYS A 249 4.62 -2.48 -10.26
N PHE A 250 5.06 -2.63 -9.01
CA PHE A 250 5.65 -3.88 -8.53
C PHE A 250 4.62 -5.02 -8.49
N HIS A 251 3.44 -4.77 -7.92
CA HIS A 251 2.36 -5.77 -7.83
C HIS A 251 1.76 -6.15 -9.19
N MET A 252 1.84 -5.28 -10.19
CA MET A 252 1.41 -5.60 -11.55
C MET A 252 2.12 -6.84 -12.11
N TYR A 253 3.39 -7.07 -11.77
CA TYR A 253 4.07 -8.32 -12.16
C TYR A 253 3.30 -9.56 -11.66
N ALA A 254 2.92 -9.56 -10.38
CA ALA A 254 2.22 -10.70 -9.78
C ALA A 254 0.85 -10.93 -10.44
N LEU A 255 0.14 -9.85 -10.76
CA LEU A 255 -1.13 -9.92 -11.48
C LEU A 255 -0.95 -10.54 -12.88
N VAL A 256 0.01 -10.03 -13.67
CA VAL A 256 0.28 -10.53 -15.03
C VAL A 256 0.71 -11.99 -14.98
N TYR A 257 1.57 -12.36 -14.03
CA TYR A 257 2.01 -13.74 -13.80
C TYR A 257 0.83 -14.66 -13.48
N GLU A 258 -0.05 -14.24 -12.58
CA GLU A 258 -1.21 -15.03 -12.20
C GLU A 258 -2.16 -15.25 -13.38
N TYR A 259 -2.41 -14.22 -14.20
CA TYR A 259 -3.36 -14.29 -15.32
C TYR A 259 -2.79 -14.98 -16.58
N TYR A 260 -1.46 -15.01 -16.76
CA TYR A 260 -0.82 -15.58 -17.94
C TYR A 260 -1.20 -17.05 -18.21
N ASP A 261 -1.23 -17.88 -17.16
CA ASP A 261 -1.55 -19.32 -17.28
C ASP A 261 -3.00 -19.65 -16.92
N ARG A 262 -3.87 -18.64 -16.72
CA ARG A 262 -5.29 -18.90 -16.41
C ARG A 262 -5.99 -19.41 -17.67
N PRO A 263 -6.77 -20.51 -17.58
CA PRO A 263 -7.58 -20.96 -18.69
C PRO A 263 -8.64 -19.90 -19.06
N MET A 264 -8.84 -19.70 -20.37
CA MET A 264 -9.74 -18.67 -20.94
C MET A 264 -11.19 -18.74 -20.44
N PHE A 265 -11.65 -19.91 -19.95
CA PHE A 265 -13.01 -20.08 -19.42
C PHE A 265 -12.97 -20.41 -17.93
N GLN A 266 -13.44 -19.46 -17.09
CA GLN A 266 -13.54 -19.63 -15.64
C GLN A 266 -14.81 -20.38 -15.18
N ILE A 267 -15.60 -20.95 -16.10
CA ILE A 267 -16.80 -21.73 -15.72
C ILE A 267 -16.33 -23.08 -15.12
N PRO A 268 -16.79 -23.46 -13.91
CA PRO A 268 -16.34 -24.66 -13.19
C PRO A 268 -16.32 -25.94 -14.02
N ILE A 269 -17.28 -26.12 -14.93
CA ILE A 269 -17.47 -27.34 -15.72
C ILE A 269 -16.40 -27.50 -16.82
N VAL A 270 -15.90 -26.40 -17.39
CA VAL A 270 -14.94 -26.43 -18.52
C VAL A 270 -13.52 -26.73 -18.02
N ILE A 271 -13.17 -26.33 -16.79
CA ILE A 271 -11.85 -26.59 -16.18
C ILE A 271 -11.61 -28.08 -15.99
N HIS A 272 -12.62 -28.83 -15.55
CA HIS A 272 -12.50 -30.29 -15.36
C HIS A 272 -12.36 -31.02 -16.70
N LEU A 273 -13.16 -30.65 -17.70
CA LEU A 273 -13.05 -31.18 -19.07
C LEU A 273 -11.68 -30.89 -19.69
N TRP A 274 -11.17 -29.66 -19.57
CA TRP A 274 -9.85 -29.29 -20.07
C TRP A 274 -8.72 -30.01 -19.32
N ARG A 275 -8.79 -30.14 -17.98
CA ARG A 275 -7.81 -30.93 -17.22
C ARG A 275 -7.78 -32.40 -17.65
N ILE A 276 -8.94 -33.01 -17.89
CA ILE A 276 -9.04 -34.40 -18.37
C ILE A 276 -8.46 -34.53 -19.78
N ILE A 277 -8.78 -33.60 -20.68
CA ILE A 277 -8.24 -33.56 -22.05
C ILE A 277 -6.71 -33.36 -22.02
N LYS A 278 -6.21 -32.42 -21.21
CA LYS A 278 -4.78 -32.16 -21.02
C LYS A 278 -4.04 -33.38 -20.45
N LEU A 279 -4.62 -34.06 -19.46
CA LEU A 279 -4.09 -35.33 -18.91
C LEU A 279 -4.07 -36.45 -19.94
N SER A 280 -5.12 -36.59 -20.77
CA SER A 280 -5.16 -37.58 -21.85
C SER A 280 -4.17 -37.26 -22.97
N TYR A 281 -3.96 -35.97 -23.29
CA TYR A 281 -3.05 -35.50 -24.31
C TYR A 281 -1.58 -35.69 -23.89
N TYR A 282 -1.22 -35.39 -22.64
CA TYR A 282 0.13 -35.63 -22.12
C TYR A 282 0.49 -37.10 -21.92
N ARG A 283 -0.52 -37.97 -21.86
CA ARG A 283 -0.29 -39.42 -21.91
C ARG A 283 0.13 -39.90 -23.31
N ILE A 284 -0.16 -39.11 -24.35
CA ILE A 284 0.09 -39.44 -25.77
C ILE A 284 1.31 -38.68 -26.32
N ARG A 285 1.61 -37.48 -25.82
CA ARG A 285 2.83 -36.73 -26.17
C ARG A 285 3.49 -36.15 -24.91
N PRO A 286 4.74 -36.52 -24.57
CA PRO A 286 5.45 -35.83 -23.52
C PRO A 286 5.64 -34.37 -23.92
N LEU A 287 5.19 -33.50 -23.04
CA LEU A 287 5.20 -32.06 -23.17
C LEU A 287 6.64 -31.56 -23.24
N LYS A 288 6.98 -30.77 -24.27
CA LYS A 288 8.23 -30.00 -24.29
C LYS A 288 8.24 -29.20 -22.98
N LYS A 289 9.34 -29.24 -22.23
CA LYS A 289 9.45 -28.55 -20.94
C LYS A 289 9.31 -27.06 -21.22
N ASP A 290 8.11 -26.51 -21.04
CA ASP A 290 7.86 -25.08 -21.26
C ASP A 290 8.87 -24.30 -20.39
N GLY A 291 9.52 -23.31 -21.00
CA GLY A 291 10.72 -22.66 -20.46
C GLY A 291 10.53 -21.93 -19.13
N GLY A 292 9.33 -21.90 -18.56
CA GLY A 292 8.89 -20.96 -17.52
C GLY A 292 7.97 -19.90 -18.12
N ALA A 293 7.08 -19.33 -17.30
CA ALA A 293 6.29 -18.17 -17.73
C ALA A 293 7.22 -16.98 -18.01
N PHE A 294 6.92 -16.19 -19.06
CA PHE A 294 7.70 -15.01 -19.46
C PHE A 294 9.15 -15.28 -19.91
N VAL A 295 9.43 -16.44 -20.48
CA VAL A 295 10.75 -16.78 -21.02
C VAL A 295 10.77 -16.66 -22.53
N TYR A 296 11.69 -15.85 -23.04
CA TYR A 296 12.00 -15.79 -24.47
C TYR A 296 13.01 -16.89 -24.83
N ASP A 297 12.61 -17.81 -25.71
CA ASP A 297 13.44 -18.92 -26.21
C ASP A 297 14.40 -18.40 -27.29
N ALA A 298 15.48 -17.76 -26.86
CA ALA A 298 16.51 -17.20 -27.72
C ALA A 298 17.55 -18.26 -28.12
N THR A 299 18.06 -18.18 -29.35
CA THR A 299 19.21 -18.97 -29.79
C THR A 299 20.49 -18.52 -29.09
N THR A 300 21.50 -19.40 -29.01
CA THR A 300 22.79 -19.05 -28.39
C THR A 300 23.45 -17.84 -29.06
N GLU A 301 23.32 -17.72 -30.39
CA GLU A 301 23.86 -16.58 -31.14
C GLU A 301 23.15 -15.26 -30.78
N GLU A 302 21.83 -15.28 -30.60
CA GLU A 302 21.06 -14.12 -30.15
C GLU A 302 21.42 -13.71 -28.73
N ILE A 303 21.63 -14.67 -27.83
CA ILE A 303 22.08 -14.43 -26.45
C ILE A 303 23.45 -13.75 -26.45
N ASP A 304 24.40 -14.24 -27.25
CA ASP A 304 25.74 -13.66 -27.35
C ASP A 304 25.68 -12.22 -27.90
N ARG A 305 24.81 -11.97 -28.89
CA ARG A 305 24.57 -10.61 -29.42
C ARG A 305 23.98 -9.69 -28.37
N LEU A 306 22.99 -10.14 -27.60
CA LEU A 306 22.39 -9.36 -26.51
C LEU A 306 23.42 -9.01 -25.43
N HIS A 307 24.32 -9.93 -25.07
CA HIS A 307 25.39 -9.65 -24.11
C HIS A 307 26.36 -8.57 -24.60
N VAL A 308 26.70 -8.56 -25.89
CA VAL A 308 27.53 -7.49 -26.47
C VAL A 308 26.81 -6.15 -26.41
N ILE A 309 25.52 -6.11 -26.73
CA ILE A 309 24.71 -4.88 -26.68
C ILE A 309 24.59 -4.35 -25.24
N GLU A 310 24.30 -5.23 -24.28
CA GLU A 310 24.24 -4.90 -22.86
C GLU A 310 25.58 -4.33 -22.36
N LYS A 311 26.69 -4.97 -22.74
CA LYS A 311 28.03 -4.52 -22.39
C LYS A 311 28.33 -3.12 -22.95
N ASN A 312 28.03 -2.89 -24.22
CA ASN A 312 28.24 -1.59 -24.86
C ASN A 312 27.40 -0.49 -24.18
N ALA A 313 26.15 -0.78 -23.82
CA ALA A 313 25.29 0.15 -23.09
C ALA A 313 25.80 0.44 -21.68
N TYR A 314 26.34 -0.56 -20.99
CA TYR A 314 26.96 -0.40 -19.67
C TYR A 314 28.22 0.47 -19.74
N GLU A 315 29.09 0.25 -20.74
CA GLU A 315 30.29 1.06 -20.96
C GLU A 315 29.94 2.52 -21.29
N SER A 316 28.90 2.74 -22.11
CA SER A 316 28.36 4.09 -22.38
C SER A 316 27.89 4.77 -21.09
N PHE A 317 27.10 4.06 -20.27
CA PHE A 317 26.60 4.57 -19.00
C PHE A 317 27.74 4.93 -18.03
N GLN A 318 28.77 4.08 -17.94
CA GLN A 318 29.91 4.31 -17.05
C GLN A 318 30.71 5.57 -17.41
N ASN A 319 30.79 5.88 -18.70
CA ASN A 319 31.45 7.10 -19.20
C ASN A 319 30.53 8.33 -19.18
N GLY A 320 29.25 8.16 -18.83
CA GLY A 320 28.25 9.22 -18.80
C GLY A 320 28.30 10.07 -17.52
N PRO A 321 27.66 11.26 -17.55
CA PRO A 321 27.63 12.17 -16.40
C PRO A 321 26.82 11.61 -15.21
N ASP A 322 25.85 10.73 -15.47
CA ASP A 322 24.95 10.19 -14.45
C ASP A 322 25.57 9.06 -13.62
N TYR A 323 26.71 8.51 -14.04
CA TYR A 323 27.37 7.38 -13.36
C TYR A 323 27.74 7.73 -11.91
N ALA A 324 28.35 8.90 -11.70
CA ALA A 324 28.80 9.34 -10.38
C ALA A 324 27.61 9.50 -9.41
N ARG A 325 26.50 10.09 -9.88
CA ARG A 325 25.27 10.25 -9.09
C ARG A 325 24.65 8.90 -8.74
N SER A 326 24.45 8.04 -9.74
CA SER A 326 23.88 6.71 -9.52
C SER A 326 24.72 5.86 -8.55
N ARG A 327 26.05 5.96 -8.63
CA ARG A 327 26.96 5.29 -7.69
C ARG A 327 26.84 5.84 -6.28
N TYR A 328 26.69 7.16 -6.12
CA TYR A 328 26.49 7.80 -4.83
C TYR A 328 25.15 7.37 -4.19
N ASP A 329 24.07 7.38 -4.97
CA ASP A 329 22.73 6.97 -4.50
C ASP A 329 22.72 5.50 -4.05
N ALA A 330 23.37 4.60 -4.81
CA ALA A 330 23.50 3.20 -4.42
C ALA A 330 24.30 3.03 -3.12
N MET A 331 25.34 3.84 -2.90
CA MET A 331 26.13 3.80 -1.67
C MET A 331 25.32 4.29 -0.46
N ASN A 332 24.48 5.31 -0.63
CA ASN A 332 23.59 5.79 0.43
C ASN A 332 22.53 4.75 0.78
N MET A 333 21.91 4.09 -0.21
CA MET A 333 20.94 3.01 0.02
C MET A 333 21.54 1.83 0.80
N MET A 334 22.76 1.41 0.46
CA MET A 334 23.48 0.35 1.19
C MET A 334 23.90 0.76 2.62
N THR A 335 23.99 2.06 2.88
CA THR A 335 24.29 2.58 4.22
C THR A 335 23.02 2.62 5.06
N ASP A 336 21.93 3.11 4.48
CA ASP A 336 20.60 3.16 5.08
C ASP A 336 20.08 1.76 5.44
N GLU A 337 20.17 0.79 4.52
CA GLU A 337 19.79 -0.61 4.79
C GLU A 337 20.63 -1.23 5.92
N ARG A 338 21.91 -0.86 6.01
CA ARG A 338 22.79 -1.33 7.09
C ARG A 338 22.42 -0.72 8.43
N ASP A 339 22.00 0.54 8.44
CA ASP A 339 21.60 1.24 9.65
C ASP A 339 20.22 0.77 10.13
N ILE A 340 19.27 0.54 9.22
CA ILE A 340 17.99 -0.13 9.50
C ILE A 340 18.21 -1.53 10.07
N ASN A 341 19.09 -2.33 9.46
CA ASN A 341 19.38 -3.69 9.96
C ASN A 341 20.04 -3.67 11.34
N LYS A 342 20.91 -2.69 11.64
CA LYS A 342 21.45 -2.48 12.99
C LYS A 342 20.36 -2.07 13.98
N GLU A 343 19.42 -1.23 13.57
CA GLU A 343 18.33 -0.78 14.41
C GLU A 343 17.37 -1.94 14.74
N ILE A 344 17.02 -2.76 13.74
CA ILE A 344 16.28 -4.02 13.90
C ILE A 344 17.03 -4.97 14.86
N ASP A 345 18.34 -5.15 14.68
CA ASP A 345 19.16 -5.97 15.57
C ASP A 345 19.26 -5.37 17.00
N SER A 346 19.09 -4.06 17.16
CA SER A 346 19.11 -3.36 18.44
C SER A 346 17.74 -3.32 19.15
N THR A 347 16.65 -3.74 18.50
CA THR A 347 15.36 -3.86 19.17
C THR A 347 15.41 -4.93 20.27
N PRO A 348 14.77 -4.71 21.43
CA PRO A 348 15.09 -5.45 22.67
C PRO A 348 14.75 -6.94 22.61
N THR A 349 13.99 -7.37 21.61
CA THR A 349 13.53 -8.75 21.49
C THR A 349 14.60 -9.71 20.97
N GLN A 350 15.56 -9.29 20.13
CA GLN A 350 16.53 -10.23 19.55
C GLN A 350 17.76 -10.46 20.45
N HIS A 351 18.27 -9.41 21.10
CA HIS A 351 19.40 -9.50 22.02
C HIS A 351 19.03 -10.30 23.28
N ASP A 352 17.87 -10.02 23.89
CA ASP A 352 17.43 -10.69 25.12
C ASP A 352 17.11 -12.18 24.89
N ILE A 353 16.53 -12.53 23.73
CA ILE A 353 16.24 -13.94 23.38
C ILE A 353 17.52 -14.75 23.15
N LYS A 354 18.59 -14.14 22.62
CA LYS A 354 19.87 -14.82 22.41
C LYS A 354 20.57 -15.11 23.74
N GLU A 355 20.55 -14.14 24.66
CA GLU A 355 21.12 -14.28 25.99
C GLU A 355 20.34 -15.31 26.84
N LEU A 356 19.00 -15.25 26.84
CA LEU A 356 18.14 -16.27 27.47
C LEU A 356 18.36 -17.67 26.90
N ARG A 357 18.57 -17.80 25.58
CA ARG A 357 18.86 -19.09 24.93
C ARG A 357 20.21 -19.65 25.37
N GLU A 358 21.24 -18.80 25.47
CA GLU A 358 22.56 -19.20 25.95
C GLU A 358 22.53 -19.59 27.44
N GLU A 359 21.79 -18.87 28.28
CA GLU A 359 21.58 -19.25 29.68
C GLU A 359 20.83 -20.57 29.83
N MET A 360 19.75 -20.77 29.07
CA MET A 360 19.04 -22.05 29.03
C MET A 360 19.96 -23.19 28.59
N HIS A 361 20.84 -22.95 27.62
CA HIS A 361 21.78 -23.96 27.16
C HIS A 361 22.83 -24.28 28.23
N ARG A 362 23.35 -23.27 28.94
CA ARG A 362 24.27 -23.45 30.07
C ARG A 362 23.62 -24.24 31.21
N MET A 363 22.38 -23.90 31.59
CA MET A 363 21.61 -24.64 32.59
C MET A 363 21.39 -26.10 32.16
N ARG A 364 21.01 -26.34 30.91
CA ARG A 364 20.81 -27.69 30.38
C ARG A 364 22.07 -28.55 30.47
N GLU A 365 23.23 -28.01 30.08
CA GLU A 365 24.50 -28.74 30.16
C GLU A 365 24.91 -29.03 31.61
N SER A 366 24.70 -28.07 32.52
CA SER A 366 24.90 -28.28 33.97
C SER A 366 24.03 -29.42 34.50
N LEU A 367 22.75 -29.45 34.11
CA LEU A 367 21.79 -30.46 34.55
C LEU A 367 22.14 -31.85 33.98
N ILE A 368 22.58 -31.93 32.72
CA ILE A 368 23.07 -33.17 32.10
C ILE A 368 24.30 -33.69 32.84
N GLN A 369 25.23 -32.80 33.22
CA GLN A 369 26.42 -33.17 33.98
C GLN A 369 26.04 -33.71 35.37
N GLU A 370 25.05 -33.10 36.03
CA GLU A 370 24.57 -33.53 37.34
C GLU A 370 23.84 -34.88 37.29
N ILE A 371 23.00 -35.09 36.27
CA ILE A 371 22.38 -36.40 36.00
C ILE A 371 23.44 -37.47 35.73
N ARG A 372 24.46 -37.18 34.93
CA ARG A 372 25.56 -38.13 34.65
C ARG A 372 26.33 -38.49 35.93
N ASN A 373 26.52 -37.52 36.83
CA ASN A 373 27.14 -37.76 38.12
C ASN A 373 26.25 -38.61 39.06
N LEU A 374 24.93 -38.46 38.99
CA LEU A 374 23.98 -39.29 39.74
C LEU A 374 23.92 -40.72 39.21
N ASP A 375 23.98 -40.91 37.89
CA ASP A 375 23.97 -42.23 37.26
C ASP A 375 25.26 -43.02 37.58
N SER A 376 26.40 -42.34 37.68
CA SER A 376 27.67 -42.93 38.13
C SER A 376 27.69 -43.37 39.61
N ARG A 377 26.66 -43.00 40.39
CA ARG A 377 26.50 -43.40 41.80
C ARG A 377 25.56 -44.58 42.01
N GLN A 378 24.96 -45.16 40.96
CA GLN A 378 24.22 -46.41 41.10
C GLN A 378 25.18 -47.62 41.16
N PRO A 379 25.23 -48.39 42.26
CA PRO A 379 26.02 -49.60 42.32
C PRO A 379 25.38 -50.70 41.47
N VAL A 380 26.12 -51.19 40.49
CA VAL A 380 25.79 -52.39 39.71
C VAL A 380 25.81 -53.61 40.64
N LEU A 381 24.64 -54.11 41.01
CA LEU A 381 24.47 -55.43 41.64
C LEU A 381 24.80 -56.50 40.58
N VAL A 382 26.04 -56.96 40.57
CA VAL A 382 26.45 -58.16 39.82
C VAL A 382 26.10 -59.40 40.65
N SER A 383 25.31 -60.28 40.06
CA SER A 383 24.91 -61.57 40.62
C SER A 383 26.09 -62.56 40.64
N ASP A 384 26.42 -63.10 41.81
CA ASP A 384 27.25 -64.29 41.94
C ASP A 384 26.43 -65.56 41.65
N TYR A 385 26.89 -66.38 40.71
CA TYR A 385 26.58 -67.80 40.64
C TYR A 385 27.87 -68.56 40.34
N PRO A 386 28.28 -69.53 41.18
CA PRO A 386 29.40 -70.40 40.86
C PRO A 386 28.91 -71.55 39.96
N ARG A 387 29.56 -71.73 38.80
CA ARG A 387 29.31 -72.87 37.92
C ARG A 387 30.34 -73.97 38.23
N ARG A 388 29.83 -75.10 38.73
CA ARG A 388 30.49 -76.41 38.64
C ARG A 388 30.14 -77.05 37.31
#